data_AF-A0A821UD66-F1
#
_entry.id   AF-A0A821UD66-F1
#
_cell.length_a   1.000
_cell.length_b   1.000
_cell.length_c   1.000
_cell.angle_alpha   90.00
_cell.angle_beta   90.00
_cell.angle_gamma   90.00
#
_symmetry.space_group_name_H-M   'P 1'
#
loop_
_entity.id
_entity.type
_entity.pdbx_description
1 polymer ?
#
loop_
_entity_poly.entity_id
_entity_poly.type
_entity_poly.pdbx_seq_one_letter_code
_entity_poly.pdbx_strand_id
1 'polypeptide(L)' 'MFERTIAVLQDNNISKGSFQIQFVVYRNYCCVEDKILQSSSWETKADHLRAFMSSINVEGGL' A
#
# COMPACT_ATOMS: atom_id res chain seq x y z
N MET A 1 6.72 -8.11 -4.09
CA MET A 1 6.96 -6.79 -4.71
C MET A 1 7.86 -5.94 -3.81
N PHE A 2 7.40 -5.52 -2.62
CA PHE A 2 8.21 -4.71 -1.69
C PHE A 2 9.53 -5.35 -1.26
N GLU A 3 9.50 -6.62 -0.83
CA GLU A 3 10.71 -7.36 -0.39
C GLU A 3 11.74 -7.48 -1.52
N ARG A 4 11.27 -7.67 -2.76
CA ARG A 4 12.13 -7.72 -3.94
C ARG A 4 12.80 -6.38 -4.18
N THR A 5 12.08 -5.26 -4.04
CA THR A 5 12.66 -3.91 -4.16
C THR A 5 13.73 -3.69 -3.09
N ILE A 6 13.47 -4.05 -1.84
CA ILE A 6 14.47 -3.93 -0.77
C ILE A 6 15.73 -4.76 -1.06
N ALA A 7 15.56 -6.00 -1.54
CA ALA A 7 16.70 -6.84 -1.92
C ALA A 7 17.54 -6.18 -3.03
N VAL A 8 16.90 -5.67 -4.08
CA VAL A 8 17.60 -4.96 -5.17
C VAL A 8 18.33 -3.71 -4.67
N LEU A 9 17.73 -2.93 -3.76
CA LEU A 9 18.40 -1.76 -3.18
C LEU A 9 19.64 -2.16 -2.36
N GLN A 10 19.53 -3.23 -1.58
CA GLN A 10 20.66 -3.76 -0.81
C GLN A 10 21.79 -4.26 -1.72
N ASP A 11 21.46 -4.98 -2.79
CA ASP A 11 22.43 -5.49 -3.77
C ASP A 11 23.23 -4.34 -4.45
N ASN A 12 22.64 -3.14 -4.49
CA ASN A 12 23.25 -1.94 -5.08
C ASN A 12 23.83 -0.98 -4.01
N ASN A 13 23.93 -1.37 -2.74
CA ASN A 13 24.38 -0.51 -1.63
C ASN A 13 23.56 0.78 -1.45
N ILE A 14 22.28 0.76 -1.83
CA ILE A 14 21.35 1.87 -1.65
C ILE A 14 20.60 1.70 -0.33
N SER A 15 20.40 2.80 0.41
CA SER A 15 19.66 2.77 1.68
C SER A 15 18.22 2.30 1.48
N LYS A 16 17.73 1.45 2.38
CA LYS A 16 16.34 0.98 2.38
C LYS A 16 15.33 2.12 2.49
N GLY A 17 15.73 3.27 3.05
CA GLY A 17 14.89 4.46 3.16
C GLY A 17 14.84 5.33 1.90
N SER A 18 15.64 5.01 0.87
CA SER A 18 15.69 5.77 -0.39
C SER A 18 14.51 5.47 -1.33
N PHE A 19 13.63 4.55 -0.95
CA PHE A 19 12.44 4.18 -1.71
C PHE A 19 11.21 4.25 -0.82
N GLN A 20 10.13 4.80 -1.37
CA GLN A 20 8.82 4.82 -0.75
C GLN A 20 7.79 4.29 -1.73
N ILE A 21 6.78 3.62 -1.21
CA ILE A 21 5.63 3.18 -2.01
C ILE A 21 4.34 3.62 -1.34
N GLN A 22 3.34 3.91 -2.15
CA GLN A 22 1.97 4.13 -1.71
C GLN A 22 1.06 3.10 -2.38
N PHE A 23 0.09 2.59 -1.66
CA PHE A 23 -0.97 1.75 -2.20
C PHE A 23 -2.27 2.54 -2.26
N VAL A 24 -3.04 2.35 -3.33
CA VAL A 24 -4.34 2.99 -3.51
C VAL A 24 -5.35 1.94 -3.94
N VAL A 25 -6.48 1.90 -3.24
CA VAL A 25 -7.63 1.07 -3.57
C VAL A 25 -8.69 1.99 -4.16
N TYR A 26 -9.09 1.68 -5.39
CA TYR A 26 -10.26 2.27 -6.01
C TYR A 26 -11.42 1.27 -5.94
N ARG A 27 -12.56 1.71 -5.44
CA ARG A 27 -13.79 0.91 -5.32
C ARG A 27 -14.87 1.47 -6.25
N ASN A 28 -15.89 0.66 -6.49
CA ASN A 28 -17.05 1.11 -7.27
C ASN A 28 -17.89 2.13 -6.48
N TYR A 29 -18.79 2.83 -7.17
CA TYR A 29 -19.66 3.85 -6.58
C TYR A 29 -20.72 3.31 -5.60
N CYS A 30 -20.81 1.98 -5.43
CA CYS A 30 -21.72 1.36 -4.46
C CYS A 30 -21.13 1.30 -3.05
N CYS A 31 -19.87 1.70 -2.86
CA CYS A 31 -19.27 1.85 -1.53
C CYS A 31 -19.61 3.21 -0.90
N VAL A 32 -19.34 3.37 0.39
CA VAL A 32 -19.53 4.65 1.10
C VAL A 32 -18.69 5.74 0.41
N GLU A 33 -19.24 6.94 0.27
CA GLU A 33 -18.67 8.05 -0.53
C GLU A 33 -17.19 8.35 -0.19
N ASP A 34 -16.82 8.24 1.09
CA ASP A 34 -15.47 8.45 1.60
C ASP A 34 -14.49 7.28 1.35
N LYS A 35 -14.98 6.15 0.82
CA LYS A 35 -14.21 4.93 0.57
C LYS A 35 -14.02 4.58 -0.90
N ILE A 36 -14.54 5.40 -1.82
CA ILE A 36 -14.34 5.24 -3.28
C ILE A 36 -12.85 5.20 -3.61
N LEU A 37 -12.07 6.08 -3.00
CA LEU A 37 -10.62 6.13 -3.14
C LEU A 37 -9.98 6.11 -1.75
N GLN A 38 -9.29 5.03 -1.43
CA GLN A 38 -8.59 4.89 -0.15
C GLN A 38 -7.10 4.66 -0.42
N SER A 39 -6.25 5.51 0.15
CA SER A 39 -4.80 5.43 -0.01
C SER A 39 -4.10 5.14 1.32
N SER A 40 -2.97 4.45 1.24
CA SER A 40 -2.03 4.35 2.35
C SER A 40 -1.22 5.65 2.47
N SER A 41 -0.46 5.80 3.56
CA SER A 41 0.68 6.72 3.59
C SER A 41 1.79 6.25 2.63
N TRP A 42 2.77 7.12 2.36
CA TRP A 42 4.02 6.73 1.73
C TRP A 42 4.86 5.90 2.72
N GLU A 43 5.14 4.65 2.37
CA GLU A 43 5.78 3.69 3.26
C GLU A 43 7.15 3.25 2.76
N THR A 44 8.11 3.22 3.71
CA THR A 44 9.45 2.64 3.53
C THR A 44 9.55 1.22 4.10
N LYS A 45 8.52 0.75 4.80
CA LYS A 45 8.49 -0.56 5.47
C LYS A 45 7.31 -1.39 5.00
N ALA A 46 7.59 -2.66 4.67
CA ALA A 46 6.57 -3.59 4.18
C ALA A 46 5.41 -3.80 5.16
N ASP A 47 5.70 -3.81 6.46
CA ASP A 47 4.70 -4.18 7.48
C ASP A 47 3.58 -3.15 7.61
N HIS A 48 3.88 -1.86 7.45
CA HIS A 48 2.85 -0.82 7.45
C HIS A 48 1.94 -0.94 6.21
N LEU A 49 2.52 -1.25 5.05
CA LEU A 49 1.76 -1.50 3.82
C LEU A 49 0.83 -2.71 3.97
N ARG A 50 1.33 -3.79 4.59
CA ARG A 50 0.54 -4.99 4.91
C ARG A 50 -0.59 -4.67 5.87
N ALA A 51 -0.33 -3.89 6.92
CA ALA A 51 -1.36 -3.46 7.86
C ALA A 51 -2.47 -2.68 7.17
N PHE A 52 -2.11 -1.74 6.28
CA PHE A 52 -3.08 -1.03 5.44
C PHE A 52 -3.88 -2.00 4.58
N MET A 53 -3.22 -2.88 3.82
CA MET A 53 -3.90 -3.86 2.95
C MET A 53 -4.85 -4.78 3.73
N SER A 54 -4.47 -5.23 4.92
CA SER A 54 -5.33 -6.06 5.78
C SER A 54 -6.55 -5.31 6.32
N SER A 55 -6.52 -3.97 6.36
CA SER A 55 -7.69 -3.16 6.72
C SER A 55 -8.72 -3.03 5.59
N ILE A 56 -8.32 -3.36 4.35
CA ILE A 56 -9.18 -3.24 3.18
C ILE A 56 -10.16 -4.41 3.17
N ASN A 57 -11.44 -4.08 3.33
CA ASN A 57 -12.55 -5.04 3.27
C ASN A 57 -13.49 -4.72 2.11
N VAL A 58 -14.36 -5.68 1.80
CA VAL A 58 -15.48 -5.47 0.88
C VAL A 58 -16.43 -4.45 1.51
N GLU A 59 -16.80 -3.44 0.75
CA GLU A 59 -17.68 -2.36 1.17
C GLU A 59 -18.76 -2.18 0.10
N GLY A 60 -20.03 -2.25 0.50
CA GLY A 60 -21.18 -2.24 -0.41
C GLY A 60 -21.65 -3.64 -0.81
N GLY A 61 -22.71 -3.71 -1.62
CA GLY A 61 -23.30 -4.97 -2.10
C GLY A 61 -24.45 -5.54 -1.24
N LEU A 62 -25.20 -4.67 -0.55
CA LEU A 62 -26.53 -5.01 -0.04
C LEU A 62 -27.58 -4.85 -1.14
#